data_AF-A0AAD0UC04-F1
#
_entry.id   AF-A0AAD0UC04-F1
#
_cell.length_a   1.000
_cell.length_b   1.000
_cell.length_c   1.000
_cell.angle_alpha   90.00
_cell.angle_beta   90.00
_cell.angle_gamma   90.00
#
_symmetry.space_group_name_H-M   'P 1'
#
loop_
_entity.id
_entity.type
_entity.pdbx_description
1 polymer ?
#
loop_
_entity_poly.entity_id
_entity_poly.type
_entity_poly.pdbx_seq_one_letter_code
_entity_poly.pdbx_strand_id
1 'polypeptide(L)'
;MKKTISTFILFSLSALHAQASDCSKARNFAETEICKDHLLSALDMTLNRNYRVMMASDIGTVARKNLSASQRLWLQERNRCKDKECITTLYKRRLADICDYPVIAGVHPVCDEFNDVVENDLQRHDGEKR
;
A
#
# COMPACT_ATOMS: atom_id res chain seq x y z
N MET A 1 11.64 55.96 14.22
CA MET A 1 11.93 54.72 13.47
C MET A 1 11.98 53.53 14.44
N LYS A 2 10.92 52.71 14.55
CA LYS A 2 10.95 51.40 15.21
C LYS A 2 10.09 50.44 14.40
N LYS A 3 10.72 49.36 13.93
CA LYS A 3 10.25 48.45 12.88
C LYS A 3 9.25 47.45 13.45
N THR A 4 8.09 47.30 12.84
CA THR A 4 7.11 46.25 13.12
C THR A 4 7.57 44.95 12.48
N ILE A 5 7.79 43.90 13.27
CA ILE A 5 8.08 42.54 12.78
C ILE A 5 6.76 41.78 12.84
N SER A 6 6.12 41.59 11.69
CA SER A 6 4.91 40.78 11.54
C SER A 6 5.31 39.41 11.01
N THR A 7 5.46 38.43 11.90
CA THR A 7 5.84 37.06 11.54
C THR A 7 4.58 36.29 11.11
N PHE A 8 4.38 36.11 9.80
CA PHE A 8 3.39 35.20 9.26
C PHE A 8 3.92 33.76 9.36
N ILE A 9 3.31 32.94 10.22
CA ILE A 9 3.57 31.51 10.31
C ILE A 9 2.80 30.82 9.17
N LEU A 10 3.52 30.37 8.14
CA LEU A 10 3.00 29.52 7.08
C LEU A 10 2.87 28.08 7.60
N PHE A 11 1.63 27.66 7.85
CA PHE A 11 1.30 26.29 8.22
C PHE A 11 1.31 25.41 6.96
N SER A 12 2.42 24.70 6.72
CA SER A 12 2.53 23.77 5.59
C SER A 12 1.64 22.54 5.86
N LEU A 13 0.51 22.45 5.16
CA LEU A 13 -0.26 21.19 5.11
C LEU A 13 0.52 20.17 4.28
N SER A 14 1.11 19.19 4.95
CA SER A 14 1.69 18.03 4.30
C SER A 14 0.57 17.21 3.64
N ALA A 15 0.44 17.27 2.32
CA ALA A 15 -0.42 16.36 1.58
C ALA A 15 0.09 14.93 1.77
N LEU A 16 -0.74 14.08 2.37
CA LEU A 16 -0.50 12.65 2.49
C LEU A 16 -0.62 12.04 1.09
N HIS A 17 0.48 11.98 0.35
CA HIS A 17 0.52 11.39 -0.97
C HIS A 17 0.37 9.87 -0.83
N ALA A 18 -0.87 9.40 -0.82
CA ALA A 18 -1.17 8.02 -1.12
C ALA A 18 -0.69 7.78 -2.56
N GLN A 19 0.40 7.03 -2.71
CA GLN A 19 0.96 6.72 -4.03
C GLN A 19 0.06 5.66 -4.66
N ALA A 20 -0.99 6.13 -5.34
CA ALA A 20 -1.77 5.30 -6.23
C ALA A 20 -0.89 4.88 -7.42
N SER A 21 -1.01 3.63 -7.84
CA SER A 21 -0.42 3.15 -9.08
C SER A 21 -0.96 3.98 -10.26
N ASP A 22 -0.08 4.42 -11.16
CA ASP A 22 -0.47 5.23 -12.31
C ASP A 22 -1.29 4.38 -13.31
N CYS A 23 -2.61 4.46 -13.19
CA CYS A 23 -3.55 3.66 -13.96
C CYS A 23 -3.48 3.92 -15.48
N SER A 24 -2.88 5.02 -15.93
CA SER A 24 -2.63 5.25 -17.36
C SER A 24 -1.62 4.25 -17.95
N LYS A 25 -0.84 3.59 -17.09
CA LYS A 25 0.20 2.64 -17.47
C LYS A 25 -0.21 1.18 -17.34
N ALA A 26 -1.49 0.87 -17.09
CA ALA A 26 -1.96 -0.51 -17.01
C ALA A 26 -1.73 -1.27 -18.34
N ARG A 27 -1.08 -2.43 -18.30
CA ARG A 27 -0.65 -3.20 -19.50
C ARG A 27 -1.29 -4.57 -19.62
N ASN A 28 -1.95 -5.06 -18.57
CA ASN A 28 -2.54 -6.39 -18.53
C ASN A 28 -3.90 -6.38 -17.83
N PHE A 29 -4.57 -7.54 -17.89
CA PHE A 29 -5.87 -7.75 -17.26
C PHE A 29 -5.84 -7.36 -15.77
N ALA A 30 -4.88 -7.86 -15.00
CA ALA A 30 -4.83 -7.62 -13.57
C ALA A 30 -4.65 -6.14 -13.23
N GLU A 31 -3.73 -5.44 -13.89
CA GLU A 31 -3.53 -4.00 -13.70
C GLU A 31 -4.77 -3.18 -14.09
N THR A 32 -5.46 -3.58 -15.17
CA THR A 32 -6.71 -2.93 -15.59
C THR A 32 -7.81 -3.13 -14.57
N GLU A 33 -7.94 -4.35 -14.03
CA GLU A 33 -8.96 -4.71 -13.04
C GLU A 33 -8.72 -3.96 -11.72
N ILE A 34 -7.46 -3.92 -11.26
CA ILE A 34 -7.05 -3.17 -10.05
C ILE A 34 -7.42 -1.68 -10.16
N CYS A 35 -7.26 -1.09 -11.35
CA CYS A 35 -7.57 0.32 -11.58
C CYS A 35 -9.07 0.64 -11.65
N LYS A 36 -9.92 -0.35 -11.91
CA LYS A 36 -11.38 -0.17 -12.04
C LYS A 36 -12.15 -0.56 -10.79
N ASP A 37 -11.60 -1.49 -10.02
CA ASP A 37 -12.25 -2.02 -8.82
C ASP A 37 -11.74 -1.34 -7.56
N HIS A 38 -12.65 -0.72 -6.80
CA HIS A 38 -12.31 0.08 -5.63
C HIS A 38 -11.60 -0.74 -4.54
N LEU A 39 -12.09 -1.95 -4.24
CA LEU A 39 -11.47 -2.84 -3.27
C LEU A 39 -10.07 -3.28 -3.71
N LEU A 40 -9.89 -3.68 -4.98
CA LEU A 40 -8.56 -4.03 -5.48
C LEU A 40 -7.59 -2.85 -5.46
N SER A 41 -8.07 -1.64 -5.74
CA SER A 41 -7.28 -0.41 -5.63
C SER A 41 -6.84 -0.16 -4.18
N ALA A 42 -7.76 -0.31 -3.22
CA ALA A 42 -7.45 -0.17 -1.79
C ALA A 42 -6.44 -1.22 -1.31
N LEU A 43 -6.56 -2.46 -1.77
CA LEU A 43 -5.59 -3.53 -1.53
C LEU A 43 -4.21 -3.20 -2.12
N ASP A 44 -4.15 -2.63 -3.34
CA ASP A 44 -2.89 -2.21 -3.97
C ASP A 44 -2.19 -1.09 -3.21
N MET A 45 -2.94 -0.07 -2.80
CA MET A 45 -2.42 1.04 -2.00
C MET A 45 -1.89 0.54 -0.64
N THR A 46 -2.65 -0.33 0.01
CA THR A 46 -2.27 -0.90 1.31
C THR A 46 -1.02 -1.76 1.20
N LEU A 47 -0.95 -2.63 0.19
CA LEU A 47 0.23 -3.45 -0.06
C LEU A 47 1.47 -2.59 -0.30
N ASN A 48 1.35 -1.54 -1.12
CA ASN A 48 2.45 -0.62 -1.39
C ASN A 48 2.93 0.09 -0.11
N ARG A 49 2.01 0.48 0.78
CA ARG A 49 2.37 1.05 2.09
C ARG A 49 3.08 0.01 2.97
N ASN A 50 2.51 -1.18 3.17
CA ASN A 50 3.09 -2.23 4.00
C ASN A 50 4.50 -2.59 3.51
N TYR A 51 4.67 -2.77 2.19
CA TYR A 51 5.97 -3.04 1.58
C TYR A 51 6.99 -1.93 1.87
N ARG A 52 6.61 -0.66 1.73
CA ARG A 52 7.50 0.47 1.97
C ARG A 52 7.90 0.58 3.44
N VAL A 53 6.96 0.40 4.35
CA VAL A 53 7.23 0.47 5.79
C VAL A 53 8.13 -0.70 6.20
N MET A 54 7.83 -1.92 5.74
CA MET A 54 8.70 -3.08 6.01
C MET A 54 10.10 -2.90 5.40
N MET A 55 10.22 -2.24 4.23
CA MET A 55 11.51 -1.83 3.69
C MET A 55 12.20 -0.72 4.47
N ALA A 56 11.50 0.11 5.23
CA ALA A 56 12.16 1.06 6.12
C ALA A 56 12.65 0.39 7.42
N SER A 57 12.02 -0.71 7.84
CA SER A 57 12.35 -1.42 9.08
C SER A 57 13.72 -2.10 9.07
N ASP A 58 14.25 -2.35 10.28
CA ASP A 58 15.48 -3.10 10.48
C ASP A 58 15.24 -4.61 10.41
N ILE A 59 15.02 -5.10 9.20
CA ILE A 59 14.88 -6.54 8.90
C ILE A 59 16.21 -7.19 8.47
N GLY A 60 17.31 -6.43 8.48
CA GLY A 60 18.60 -6.87 7.96
C GLY A 60 18.71 -6.89 6.43
N THR A 61 19.94 -6.99 5.94
CA THR A 61 20.27 -6.83 4.52
C THR A 61 19.79 -8.01 3.65
N VAL A 62 19.83 -9.23 4.20
CA VAL A 62 19.39 -10.45 3.50
C VAL A 62 17.87 -10.45 3.33
N ALA A 63 17.11 -10.20 4.40
CA ALA A 63 15.65 -10.17 4.32
C ALA A 63 15.16 -9.05 3.40
N ARG A 64 15.81 -7.88 3.40
CA ARG A 64 15.53 -6.78 2.48
C ARG A 64 15.71 -7.17 1.01
N LYS A 65 16.79 -7.89 0.68
CA LYS A 65 17.00 -8.43 -0.67
C LYS A 65 15.92 -9.45 -1.04
N ASN A 66 15.56 -10.33 -0.11
CA ASN A 66 14.50 -11.33 -0.31
C ASN A 66 13.11 -10.70 -0.48
N LEU A 67 12.78 -9.66 0.29
CA LEU A 67 11.50 -8.95 0.15
C LEU A 67 11.41 -8.27 -1.22
N SER A 68 12.47 -7.59 -1.65
CA SER A 68 12.52 -6.97 -2.98
C SER A 68 12.41 -8.01 -4.11
N ALA A 69 13.11 -9.13 -4.00
CA ALA A 69 13.05 -10.21 -4.99
C ALA A 69 11.66 -10.86 -5.05
N SER A 70 11.09 -11.21 -3.89
CA SER A 70 9.75 -11.80 -3.81
C SER A 70 8.68 -10.84 -4.29
N GLN A 71 8.83 -9.52 -4.10
CA GLN A 71 7.87 -8.53 -4.62
C GLN A 71 7.84 -8.53 -6.14
N ARG A 72 9.00 -8.62 -6.80
CA ARG A 72 9.06 -8.71 -8.27
C ARG A 72 8.41 -9.99 -8.78
N LEU A 73 8.64 -11.12 -8.11
CA LEU A 73 8.01 -12.40 -8.46
C LEU A 73 6.50 -12.36 -8.26
N TRP A 74 6.04 -11.79 -7.14
CA TRP A 74 4.62 -11.62 -6.86
C TRP A 74 3.94 -10.75 -7.92
N LEU A 75 4.56 -9.66 -8.38
CA LEU A 75 4.03 -8.83 -9.47
C LEU A 75 3.86 -9.64 -10.77
N GLN A 76 4.80 -10.52 -11.08
CA GLN A 76 4.71 -11.40 -12.26
C GLN A 76 3.57 -12.42 -12.11
N GLU A 77 3.39 -12.98 -10.91
CA GLU A 77 2.31 -13.92 -10.59
C GLU A 77 0.94 -13.24 -10.70
N ARG A 78 0.77 -12.07 -10.06
CA ARG A 78 -0.44 -11.24 -10.14
C ARG A 78 -0.80 -10.91 -11.58
N ASN A 79 0.18 -10.52 -12.40
CA ASN A 79 -0.04 -10.15 -13.80
C ASN A 79 -0.45 -11.34 -14.70
N ARG A 80 -0.40 -12.59 -14.20
CA ARG A 80 -0.91 -13.78 -14.90
C ARG A 80 -2.38 -14.08 -14.61
N CYS A 81 -2.99 -13.45 -13.59
CA CYS A 81 -4.40 -13.66 -13.27
C CYS A 81 -5.32 -13.37 -14.46
N LYS A 82 -6.45 -14.08 -14.49
CA LYS A 82 -7.47 -14.00 -15.56
C LYS A 82 -8.86 -13.60 -15.05
N ASP A 83 -9.01 -13.51 -13.73
CA ASP A 83 -10.22 -13.08 -13.05
C ASP A 83 -9.89 -12.31 -11.77
N LYS A 84 -10.91 -11.68 -11.19
CA LYS A 84 -10.82 -10.88 -9.97
C LYS A 84 -10.51 -11.74 -8.74
N GLU A 85 -10.99 -12.98 -8.69
CA GLU A 85 -10.80 -13.89 -7.55
C GLU A 85 -9.31 -14.27 -7.37
N CYS A 86 -8.63 -14.57 -8.47
CA CYS A 86 -7.19 -14.80 -8.52
C CYS A 86 -6.43 -13.59 -7.95
N ILE A 87 -6.76 -12.38 -8.40
CA ILE A 87 -6.10 -11.14 -7.93
C ILE A 87 -6.32 -10.99 -6.43
N THR A 88 -7.57 -11.07 -5.98
CA THR A 88 -7.95 -10.94 -4.56
C THR A 88 -7.21 -11.94 -3.68
N THR A 89 -7.13 -13.20 -4.11
CA THR A 89 -6.41 -14.26 -3.39
C THR A 89 -4.92 -13.95 -3.27
N LEU A 90 -4.29 -13.47 -4.34
CA LEU A 90 -2.88 -13.10 -4.32
C LEU A 90 -2.59 -11.87 -3.46
N TYR A 91 -3.51 -10.91 -3.38
CA TYR A 91 -3.40 -9.78 -2.45
C TYR A 91 -3.52 -10.24 -1.00
N LYS A 92 -4.51 -11.09 -0.68
CA LYS A 92 -4.69 -11.65 0.66
C LYS A 92 -3.42 -12.31 1.16
N ARG A 93 -2.85 -13.22 0.36
CA ARG A 93 -1.60 -13.91 0.70
C ARG A 93 -0.45 -12.92 0.86
N ARG A 94 -0.31 -11.99 -0.08
CA ARG A 94 0.85 -11.08 -0.08
C ARG A 94 0.84 -10.08 1.06
N LEU A 95 -0.33 -9.59 1.47
CA LEU A 95 -0.44 -8.74 2.65
C LEU A 95 0.04 -9.49 3.89
N ALA A 96 -0.44 -10.72 4.12
CA ALA A 96 0.04 -11.56 5.22
C ALA A 96 1.56 -11.82 5.14
N ASP A 97 2.06 -12.24 3.97
CA ASP A 97 3.49 -12.52 3.76
C ASP A 97 4.39 -11.34 4.13
N ILE A 98 3.96 -10.10 3.87
CA ILE A 98 4.73 -8.90 4.23
C ILE A 98 4.65 -8.60 5.72
N CYS A 99 3.47 -8.77 6.33
CA CYS A 99 3.28 -8.56 7.76
C CYS A 99 4.08 -9.56 8.61
N ASP A 100 4.38 -10.75 8.08
CA ASP A 100 5.11 -11.80 8.79
C ASP A 100 6.65 -11.65 8.70
N TYR A 101 7.18 -10.62 8.03
CA TYR A 101 8.64 -10.44 7.94
C TYR A 101 9.25 -10.16 9.32
N PRO A 102 10.30 -10.91 9.73
CA PRO A 102 10.93 -10.68 11.03
C PRO A 102 11.70 -9.36 11.05
N VAL A 103 11.52 -8.60 12.12
CA VAL A 103 12.29 -7.40 12.43
C VAL A 103 13.37 -7.77 13.45
N ILE A 104 14.63 -7.47 13.13
CA ILE A 104 15.80 -7.83 13.94
C ILE A 104 15.86 -6.97 15.20
N ALA A 105 15.58 -5.67 15.07
CA ALA A 105 15.58 -4.74 16.18
C ALA A 105 14.51 -3.66 16.00
N GLY A 106 13.96 -3.20 17.13
CA GLY A 106 12.92 -2.18 17.16
C GLY A 106 11.50 -2.76 17.17
N VAL A 107 10.53 -1.88 16.94
CA VAL A 107 9.10 -2.24 16.94
C VAL A 107 8.72 -2.77 15.57
N HIS A 108 7.97 -3.87 15.54
CA HIS A 108 7.39 -4.36 14.29
C HIS A 108 6.53 -3.26 13.65
N PRO A 109 6.70 -2.95 12.36
CA PRO A 109 5.91 -1.91 11.73
C PRO A 109 4.42 -2.25 11.80
N VAL A 110 3.59 -1.20 11.94
CA VAL A 110 2.14 -1.36 11.76
C VAL A 110 1.90 -1.78 10.31
N CYS A 111 1.18 -2.88 10.14
CA CYS A 111 0.77 -3.38 8.84
C CYS A 111 -0.72 -3.69 8.88
N ASP A 112 -1.41 -3.33 7.79
CA ASP A 112 -2.83 -3.65 7.65
C ASP A 112 -2.97 -4.96 6.86
N GLU A 113 -3.74 -5.89 7.39
CA GLU A 113 -4.02 -7.18 6.75
C GLU A 113 -5.21 -7.09 5.79
N PHE A 114 -5.47 -8.17 5.07
CA PHE A 114 -6.57 -8.23 4.10
C PHE A 114 -7.93 -7.86 4.70
N ASN A 115 -8.25 -8.38 5.88
CA ASN A 115 -9.55 -8.14 6.51
C ASN A 115 -9.70 -6.68 6.94
N ASP A 116 -8.62 -6.04 7.40
CA ASP A 116 -8.62 -4.62 7.78
C ASP A 116 -8.95 -3.75 6.57
N VAL A 117 -8.39 -4.08 5.39
CA VAL A 117 -8.68 -3.35 4.16
C VAL A 117 -10.13 -3.54 3.74
N VAL A 118 -10.64 -4.78 3.77
CA VAL A 118 -12.04 -5.08 3.40
C VAL A 118 -13.01 -4.36 4.33
N GLU A 119 -12.79 -4.40 5.65
CA GLU A 119 -13.67 -3.72 6.60
C GLU A 119 -13.68 -2.21 6.38
N ASN A 120 -12.51 -1.59 6.21
CA ASN A 120 -12.39 -0.16 5.94
C ASN A 120 -13.02 0.25 4.59
N ASP A 121 -12.98 -0.63 3.59
CA ASP A 121 -13.60 -0.42 2.29
C ASP A 121 -15.14 -0.41 2.39
N LEU A 122 -15.70 -1.42 3.08
CA LEU A 122 -17.14 -1.54 3.33
C LEU A 122 -17.68 -0.31 4.09
N GLN A 123 -16.96 0.14 5.12
CA GLN A 123 -17.35 1.34 5.89
C GLN A 123 -17.39 2.62 5.03
N ARG A 124 -16.49 2.76 4.05
CA ARG A 124 -16.47 3.91 3.13
C ARG A 124 -17.70 3.90 2.22
N HIS A 125 -18.10 2.72 1.72
CA HIS A 125 -19.29 2.57 0.89
C HIS A 125 -20.61 2.81 1.65
N ASP A 126 -20.67 2.50 2.94
CA ASP A 126 -21.85 2.80 3.78
C ASP A 126 -21.95 4.28 4.18
N GLY A 127 -20.83 5.00 4.19
CA GLY A 127 -20.76 6.44 4.46
C GLY A 127 -21.23 7.31 3.29
N GLU A 128 -20.94 6.92 2.05
CA GLU A 128 -21.33 7.63 0.82
C GLU A 128 -22.85 7.63 0.58
N LYS A 129 -23.59 6.70 1.19
CA LYS A 129 -25.06 6.60 1.07
C LYS A 129 -25.84 7.51 2.03
N ARG A 130 -25.16 8.35 2.82
CA ARG A 130 -25.79 9.27 3.79
C ARG A 130 -25.71 10.73 3.35
#